data_AF-A0A2J8KG07-F1
#
_entry.id   AF-A0A2J8KG07-F1
#
_cell.length_a   1.000
_cell.length_b   1.000
_cell.length_c   1.000
_cell.angle_alpha   90.00
_cell.angle_beta   90.00
_cell.angle_gamma   90.00
#
_symmetry.space_group_name_H-M   'P 1'
#
loop_
_entity.id
_entity.type
_entity.pdbx_description
1 polymer ?
#
loop_
_entity_poly.entity_id
_entity_poly.type
_entity_poly.pdbx_seq_one_letter_code
_entity_poly.pdbx_strand_id
1 'polypeptide(L)' 'MCPKNASYYGNRAATLMMLGRFREALGDAQQSVRLDDSFVRGHLREGKCHLSLGNAMAACRSFQRALELDHKNAQA' A
#
# COMPACT_ATOMS: atom_id res chain seq x y z
N MET A 1 -5.84 14.87 15.20
CA MET A 1 -5.09 13.89 14.40
C MET A 1 -5.10 14.35 12.95
N CYS A 2 -3.96 14.48 12.29
CA CYS A 2 -3.89 15.01 10.92
C CYS A 2 -4.28 13.92 9.90
N PRO A 3 -5.43 14.00 9.21
CA PRO A 3 -5.92 12.95 8.29
C PRO A 3 -5.15 12.91 6.95
N LYS A 4 -3.96 13.51 6.87
CA LYS A 4 -3.19 13.72 5.64
C LYS A 4 -1.83 13.04 5.64
N ASN A 5 -1.60 12.05 6.50
CA ASN A 5 -0.31 11.34 6.55
C ASN A 5 -0.43 9.96 5.92
N ALA A 6 0.19 9.76 4.76
CA ALA A 6 0.25 8.48 4.07
C ALA A 6 0.81 7.35 4.97
N SER A 7 1.81 7.66 5.80
CA SER A 7 2.40 6.68 6.73
C SER A 7 1.42 6.21 7.80
N TYR A 8 0.50 7.07 8.26
CA TYR A 8 -0.53 6.67 9.23
C TYR A 8 -1.43 5.59 8.66
N TYR A 9 -1.99 5.83 7.47
CA TYR A 9 -2.85 4.85 6.80
C TYR A 9 -2.07 3.58 6.40
N GLY A 10 -0.81 3.72 5.97
CA GLY A 10 0.04 2.57 5.67
C GLY A 10 0.35 1.70 6.90
N ASN A 11 0.58 2.30 8.06
CA ASN A 11 0.80 1.59 9.32
C ASN A 11 -0.50 0.92 9.81
N ARG A 12 -1.64 1.62 9.73
CA ARG A 12 -2.94 1.04 10.09
C ARG A 12 -3.31 -0.13 9.18
N ALA A 13 -3.06 -0.01 7.87
CA ALA A 13 -3.18 -1.11 6.93
C ALA A 13 -2.32 -2.32 7.33
N ALA A 14 -1.06 -2.09 7.72
CA ALA A 14 -0.18 -3.16 8.19
C ALA A 14 -0.75 -3.88 9.43
N THR A 15 -1.26 -3.14 10.41
CA THR A 15 -1.91 -3.72 11.59
C THR A 15 -3.16 -4.52 11.20
N LEU A 16 -4.01 -3.98 10.33
CA LEU A 16 -5.21 -4.68 9.85
C LEU A 16 -4.86 -5.97 9.09
N MET A 17 -3.78 -5.98 8.30
CA MET A 17 -3.28 -7.19 7.66
C MET A 17 -2.84 -8.25 8.67
N MET A 18 -2.15 -7.85 9.75
CA MET A 18 -1.77 -8.79 10.82
C MET A 18 -2.98 -9.37 11.55
N LEU A 19 -4.09 -8.64 11.58
CA LEU A 19 -5.38 -9.10 12.12
C LEU A 19 -6.21 -9.90 11.10
N GLY A 20 -5.69 -10.17 9.89
CA GLY A 20 -6.42 -10.87 8.83
C GLY A 20 -7.54 -10.05 8.17
N ARG A 21 -7.67 -8.76 8.51
CA ARG A 21 -8.72 -7.85 8.00
C ARG A 21 -8.31 -7.22 6.68
N PHE A 22 -8.06 -8.05 5.67
CA PHE A 22 -7.44 -7.62 4.40
C PHE A 22 -8.29 -6.62 3.59
N ARG A 23 -9.62 -6.70 3.67
CA ARG A 23 -10.51 -5.77 2.94
C ARG A 23 -10.44 -4.35 3.49
N GLU A 24 -10.33 -4.22 4.81
CA GLU A 24 -10.17 -2.92 5.47
C GLU A 24 -8.74 -2.39 5.31
N ALA A 25 -7.76 -3.29 5.43
CA ALA A 25 -6.37 -2.96 5.15
C ALA A 25 -6.17 -2.43 3.72
N LEU A 26 -6.89 -2.98 2.74
CA LEU A 26 -6.86 -2.50 1.36
C LEU A 26 -7.34 -1.06 1.27
N GLY A 27 -8.45 -0.72 1.93
CA GLY A 27 -8.98 0.66 1.93
C GLY A 27 -7.98 1.67 2.50
N ASP A 28 -7.28 1.27 3.58
CA ASP A 28 -6.23 2.08 4.18
C ASP A 28 -4.98 2.17 3.31
N ALA A 29 -4.53 1.07 2.70
CA ALA A 29 -3.40 1.09 1.79
C ALA A 29 -3.66 1.98 0.57
N GLN A 30 -4.87 1.92 0.00
CA GLN A 30 -5.28 2.80 -1.08
C GLN A 30 -5.36 4.26 -0.65
N GLN A 31 -5.82 4.54 0.58
CA GLN A 31 -5.81 5.91 1.11
C GLN A 31 -4.39 6.42 1.33
N SER A 32 -3.47 5.55 1.78
CA SER A 32 -2.05 5.85 1.91
C SER A 32 -1.44 6.28 0.58
N VAL A 33 -1.66 5.49 -0.47
CA VAL A 33 -1.22 5.77 -1.84
C VAL A 33 -1.86 7.03 -2.43
N ARG A 34 -3.16 7.26 -2.18
CA ARG A 34 -3.83 8.50 -2.64
C ARG A 34 -3.27 9.76 -1.99
N LEU A 35 -2.78 9.67 -0.75
CA LEU A 35 -2.20 10.81 -0.05
C LEU A 35 -0.75 11.07 -0.49
N ASP A 36 0.00 10.02 -0.82
CA ASP A 36 1.35 10.09 -1.33
C ASP A 36 1.60 8.92 -2.30
N ASP A 37 1.52 9.21 -3.61
CA ASP A 37 1.76 8.20 -4.65
C ASP A 37 3.22 7.74 -4.67
N SER A 38 4.15 8.50 -4.11
CA SER A 38 5.56 8.11 -4.01
C SER A 38 5.85 7.19 -2.83
N PHE A 39 4.87 6.98 -1.95
CA PHE A 39 5.05 6.16 -0.75
C PHE A 39 5.08 4.67 -1.08
N VAL A 40 6.29 4.16 -1.35
CA VAL A 40 6.57 2.75 -1.71
C VAL A 40 5.87 1.75 -0.79
N ARG A 41 5.90 1.98 0.53
CA ARG A 41 5.26 1.09 1.50
C ARG A 41 3.74 1.02 1.32
N GLY A 42 3.07 2.10 0.91
CA GLY A 42 1.64 2.11 0.62
C GLY A 42 1.29 1.13 -0.50
N HIS A 43 2.00 1.24 -1.62
CA HIS A 43 1.85 0.35 -2.79
C HIS A 43 2.15 -1.12 -2.45
N LEU A 44 3.20 -1.38 -1.67
CA LEU A 44 3.51 -2.75 -1.21
C LEU A 44 2.39 -3.33 -0.33
N ARG A 45 1.77 -2.52 0.52
CA ARG A 45 0.66 -2.96 1.39
C ARG A 45 -0.60 -3.19 0.57
N GLU A 46 -0.89 -2.32 -0.41
CA GLU A 46 -2.01 -2.50 -1.34
C GLU A 46 -1.88 -3.81 -2.12
N GLY A 47 -0.69 -4.07 -2.68
CA GLY A 47 -0.42 -5.31 -3.42
C GLY A 47 -0.58 -6.57 -2.57
N LYS A 48 -0.08 -6.55 -1.34
CA LYS A 48 -0.25 -7.67 -0.40
C LYS A 48 -1.73 -7.89 -0.04
N CYS A 49 -2.49 -6.83 0.19
CA CYS A 49 -3.93 -6.94 0.46
C CYS A 49 -4.67 -7.54 -0.74
N HIS A 50 -4.35 -7.10 -1.96
CA HIS A 50 -4.92 -7.68 -3.17
C HIS A 50 -4.60 -9.17 -3.33
N LEU A 51 -3.37 -9.61 -3.07
CA LEU A 51 -3.01 -11.03 -3.07
C LEU A 51 -3.83 -11.82 -2.05
N SER A 52 -3.92 -11.34 -0.81
CA SER A 52 -4.69 -12.00 0.25
C SER A 52 -6.19 -12.07 -0.03
N LEU A 53 -6.70 -11.18 -0.90
CA LEU A 53 -8.10 -11.17 -1.35
C LEU A 53 -8.30 -11.93 -2.69
N GLY A 54 -7.26 -12.59 -3.22
CA GLY A 54 -7.31 -13.35 -4.48
C GLY A 54 -7.22 -12.51 -5.76
N ASN A 55 -6.96 -11.21 -5.65
CA ASN A 55 -6.87 -10.28 -6.79
C ASN A 55 -5.44 -10.15 -7.32
N ALA A 56 -4.88 -11.24 -7.87
CA ALA A 56 -3.49 -11.30 -8.31
C ALA A 56 -3.12 -10.21 -9.35
N MET A 57 -4.02 -9.92 -10.30
CA MET A 57 -3.78 -8.88 -11.32
C MET A 57 -3.63 -7.49 -10.72
N ALA A 58 -4.44 -7.14 -9.72
CA ALA A 58 -4.33 -5.86 -9.04
C ALA A 58 -3.05 -5.80 -8.20
N ALA A 59 -2.70 -6.91 -7.53
CA ALA A 59 -1.48 -7.00 -6.76
C ALA A 59 -0.21 -6.77 -7.60
N CYS A 60 -0.11 -7.42 -8.77
CA CYS A 60 1.01 -7.22 -9.69
C CYS A 60 1.18 -5.75 -10.08
N ARG A 61 0.08 -5.03 -10.35
CA ARG A 61 0.15 -3.60 -10.67
C ARG A 61 0.68 -2.77 -9.51
N SER A 62 0.20 -3.00 -8.29
CA SER A 62 0.70 -2.29 -7.10
C SER A 62 2.18 -2.59 -6.84
N PHE A 63 2.63 -3.84 -7.01
CA PHE A 63 4.04 -4.18 -6.85
C PHE A 63 4.92 -3.59 -7.94
N GLN A 64 4.46 -3.60 -9.19
CA GLN A 64 5.17 -2.96 -10.30
C GLN A 64 5.37 -1.47 -10.00
N ARG A 65 4.33 -0.79 -9.51
CA ARG A 65 4.43 0.61 -9.12
C ARG A 65 5.40 0.84 -7.98
N ALA A 66 5.37 -0.01 -6.95
CA ALA A 66 6.33 0.05 -5.85
C ALA A 66 7.79 -0.10 -6.33
N LEU A 67 8.05 -1.02 -7.28
CA LEU A 67 9.38 -1.24 -7.86
C LEU A 67 9.85 -0.04 -8.70
N GLU A 68 8.97 0.53 -9.51
CA GLU A 68 9.27 1.74 -10.29
C GLU A 68 9.68 2.92 -9.39
N LEU A 69 8.98 3.10 -8.27
CA LEU A 69 9.25 4.16 -7.31
C LEU A 69 10.55 3.91 -6.54
N ASP A 70 10.81 2.67 -6.13
CA ASP A 70 12.05 2.31 -5.45
C ASP A 70 13.26 2.50 -6.36
N HIS A 71 13.17 2.12 -7.63
CA HIS A 71 14.23 2.33 -8.61
C HIS A 71 14.52 3.82 -8.84
N LYS A 72 13.46 4.65 -8.91
CA LYS A 72 13.60 6.12 -9.01
C LYS A 72 14.24 6.72 -7.76
N ASN A 73 13.89 6.24 -6.58
CA ASN A 73 14.47 6.71 -5.32
C ASN A 73 15.93 6.25 -5.15
N ALA A 74 16.29 5.08 -5.66
CA ALA A 74 17.66 4.56 -5.59
C ALA A 74 18.64 5.24 -6.57
N GLN A 75 18.11 5.90 -7.61
CA GLN A 75 18.90 6.61 -8.63
C GLN A 75 19.01 8.13 -8.40
N ALA A 76 18.34 8.66 -7.36
CA ALA A 76 18.38 10.06 -6.95
C ALA A 76 19.49 10.33 -5.92
#